data_AF-A0A1B6JZ19-F1
#
_entry.id   AF-A0A1B6JZ19-F1
#
_cell.length_a   1.000
_cell.length_b   1.000
_cell.length_c   1.000
_cell.angle_alpha   90.00
_cell.angle_beta   90.00
_cell.angle_gamma   90.00
#
_symmetry.space_group_name_H-M   'P 1'
#
loop_
_entity.id
_entity.type
_entity.pdbx_description
1 polymer ?
#
loop_
_entity_poly.entity_id
_entity_poly.type
_entity_poly.pdbx_seq_one_letter_code
_entity_poly.pdbx_strand_id
1 'polypeptide(L)'
;FSMTKVQVLVAQVNQHGPEIYVYHLPEISEYSHADVYAIVRVIDRDDGVNGEVHSLTIVDGDNDGHFRITPLGKQTAGVKGEEFNIEILKLAHNSSVSNRYNLTLRAIDKGKPARRTLL
;
A
#
# COMPACT_ATOMS: atom_id res chain seq x y z
N PHE A 1 -54.46 -8.91 16.56
CA PHE A 1 -53.09 -9.34 16.24
C PHE A 1 -52.26 -8.10 15.95
N SER A 2 -51.10 -7.92 16.59
CA SER A 2 -50.21 -6.78 16.35
C SER A 2 -48.98 -7.27 15.60
N MET A 3 -48.64 -6.61 14.47
CA MET A 3 -47.40 -6.86 13.72
C MET A 3 -46.43 -5.71 13.95
N THR A 4 -45.19 -6.06 14.28
CA THR A 4 -44.06 -5.13 14.38
C THR A 4 -43.13 -5.35 13.20
N LYS A 5 -42.61 -4.27 12.63
CA LYS A 5 -41.56 -4.32 11.60
C LYS A 5 -40.20 -4.39 12.29
N VAL A 6 -39.43 -5.42 11.95
CA VAL A 6 -38.02 -5.52 12.31
C VAL A 6 -37.19 -5.25 11.05
N GLN A 7 -36.27 -4.30 11.11
CA GLN A 7 -35.25 -4.11 10.10
C GLN A 7 -33.99 -4.85 10.54
N VAL A 8 -33.58 -5.86 9.76
CA VAL A 8 -32.30 -6.54 9.96
C VAL A 8 -31.30 -5.91 8.99
N LEU A 9 -30.29 -5.23 9.52
CA LEU A 9 -29.15 -4.71 8.75
C LEU A 9 -28.03 -5.74 8.83
N VAL A 10 -27.74 -6.39 7.70
CA VAL A 10 -26.57 -7.27 7.59
C VAL A 10 -25.37 -6.41 7.22
N ALA A 11 -24.43 -6.22 8.15
CA ALA A 11 -23.16 -5.57 7.88
C ALA A 11 -22.15 -6.62 7.39
N GLN A 12 -21.46 -6.35 6.27
CA GLN A 12 -20.32 -7.16 5.89
C GLN A 12 -19.18 -6.94 6.90
N VAL A 13 -18.72 -8.03 7.50
CA VAL A 13 -17.56 -8.06 8.38
C VAL A 13 -16.29 -8.01 7.53
N ASN A 14 -15.24 -7.35 8.01
CA ASN A 14 -13.92 -7.35 7.38
C ASN A 14 -13.30 -8.77 7.43
N GLN A 15 -13.18 -9.46 6.29
CA GLN A 15 -12.79 -10.87 6.21
C GLN A 15 -11.32 -11.06 5.78
N HIS A 16 -10.83 -10.19 4.91
CA HIS A 16 -9.52 -10.24 4.29
C HIS A 16 -8.66 -9.09 4.76
N GLY A 17 -7.34 -9.28 4.73
CA GLY A 17 -6.40 -8.19 4.96
C GLY A 17 -5.70 -7.83 3.66
N PRO A 18 -4.96 -6.69 3.64
CA PRO A 18 -4.29 -6.22 2.46
C PRO A 18 -3.15 -7.16 2.04
N GLU A 19 -2.92 -7.31 0.74
CA GLU A 19 -1.83 -8.08 0.14
C GLU A 19 -0.89 -7.11 -0.57
N ILE A 20 0.42 -7.25 -0.34
CA ILE A 20 1.46 -6.37 -0.89
C ILE A 20 2.17 -7.08 -2.04
N TYR A 21 2.21 -6.44 -3.19
CA TYR A 21 2.91 -6.91 -4.39
C TYR A 21 3.95 -5.86 -4.79
N VAL A 22 5.20 -6.29 -5.00
CA VAL A 22 6.32 -5.40 -5.34
C VAL A 22 6.76 -5.65 -6.77
N TYR A 23 6.78 -4.60 -7.57
CA TYR A 23 7.30 -4.58 -8.93
C TYR A 23 8.58 -3.76 -8.96
N HIS A 24 9.71 -4.43 -9.16
CA HIS A 24 10.99 -3.76 -9.41
C HIS A 24 11.01 -3.28 -10.86
N LEU A 25 11.31 -1.99 -11.07
CA LEU A 25 11.51 -1.45 -12.41
C LEU A 25 12.84 -2.02 -12.96
N PRO A 26 12.87 -2.51 -14.21
CA PRO A 26 14.14 -2.81 -14.88
C PRO A 26 14.95 -1.50 -14.96
N GLU A 27 16.20 -1.55 -14.52
CA GLU A 27 17.20 -0.47 -14.43
C GLU A 27 16.77 0.88 -15.03
N ILE A 28 16.44 1.80 -14.12
CA ILE A 28 16.47 3.27 -14.22
C ILE A 28 16.62 3.79 -15.66
N SER A 29 15.50 4.06 -16.33
CA SER A 29 15.52 4.95 -17.49
C SER A 29 15.94 6.33 -16.99
N GLU A 30 17.13 6.77 -17.39
CA GLU A 30 17.76 8.07 -17.08
C GLU A 30 16.91 9.31 -17.45
N TYR A 31 15.67 9.14 -17.91
CA TYR A 31 14.82 10.19 -18.47
C TYR A 31 13.54 10.48 -17.68
N SER A 32 13.23 9.79 -16.58
CA SER A 32 12.09 10.13 -15.72
C SER A 32 12.54 10.75 -14.40
N HIS A 33 12.17 12.01 -14.16
CA HIS A 33 12.60 12.90 -13.08
C HIS A 33 12.30 12.46 -11.62
N ALA A 34 12.10 11.18 -11.33
CA ALA A 34 11.93 10.65 -9.98
C ALA A 34 12.81 9.41 -9.80
N ASP A 35 13.65 9.41 -8.76
CA ASP A 35 14.48 8.29 -8.36
C ASP A 35 13.59 7.16 -7.78
N VAL A 36 12.74 6.54 -8.61
CA VAL A 36 11.80 5.48 -8.19
C VAL A 36 12.56 4.17 -7.97
N TYR A 37 12.57 3.68 -6.74
CA TYR A 37 13.17 2.40 -6.33
C TYR A 37 12.29 1.19 -6.67
N ALA A 38 10.99 1.29 -6.39
CA ALA A 38 10.04 0.20 -6.63
C ALA A 38 8.62 0.74 -6.77
N ILE A 39 7.78 -0.01 -7.48
CA ILE A 39 6.33 0.19 -7.50
C ILE A 39 5.71 -0.88 -6.61
N VAL A 40 4.87 -0.46 -5.67
CA VAL A 40 4.16 -1.35 -4.75
C VAL A 40 2.68 -1.26 -5.02
N ARG A 41 2.03 -2.41 -5.17
CA ARG A 41 0.58 -2.53 -5.28
C ARG A 41 0.01 -3.20 -4.05
N VAL A 42 -0.98 -2.58 -3.44
CA VAL A 42 -1.68 -3.12 -2.27
C VAL A 42 -3.12 -3.48 -2.66
N ILE A 43 -3.53 -4.72 -2.45
CA ILE A 43 -4.85 -5.22 -2.83
C ILE A 43 -5.50 -5.87 -1.61
N ASP A 44 -6.70 -5.43 -1.26
CA ASP A 44 -7.56 -6.13 -0.31
C ASP A 44 -8.70 -6.82 -1.08
N ARG A 45 -9.13 -8.01 -0.64
CA ARG A 45 -10.16 -8.80 -1.32
C ARG A 45 -11.57 -8.45 -0.89
N ASP A 46 -11.75 -7.72 0.21
CA ASP A 46 -13.07 -7.25 0.62
C ASP A 46 -13.62 -6.16 -0.29
N ASP A 47 -14.94 -5.96 -0.25
CA ASP A 47 -15.61 -4.90 -1.00
C ASP A 47 -15.92 -3.69 -0.10
N GLY A 48 -16.08 -2.52 -0.73
CA GLY A 48 -16.32 -1.26 -0.02
C GLY A 48 -15.19 -0.89 0.93
N VAL A 49 -15.54 -0.28 2.08
CA VAL A 49 -14.55 0.26 3.03
C VAL A 49 -13.59 -0.79 3.59
N ASN A 50 -14.00 -2.05 3.69
CA ASN A 50 -13.13 -3.13 4.16
C ASN A 50 -12.02 -3.42 3.15
N GLY A 51 -12.29 -3.22 1.84
CA GLY A 51 -11.31 -3.38 0.77
C GLY A 51 -10.44 -2.15 0.47
N GLU A 52 -10.68 -1.02 1.16
CA GLU A 52 -9.94 0.22 0.95
C GLU A 52 -8.66 0.22 1.77
N VAL A 53 -7.54 0.60 1.16
CA VAL A 53 -6.26 0.71 1.85
C VAL A 53 -6.28 1.99 2.69
N HIS A 54 -5.99 1.85 3.98
CA HIS A 54 -5.84 2.98 4.89
C HIS A 54 -4.45 3.61 4.76
N SER A 55 -3.41 2.77 4.73
CA SER A 55 -2.02 3.24 4.68
C SER A 55 -1.06 2.16 4.20
N LEU A 56 0.02 2.59 3.55
CA LEU A 56 1.24 1.84 3.31
C LEU A 56 2.41 2.61 3.97
N THR A 57 3.22 1.93 4.78
CA THR A 57 4.31 2.55 5.57
C THR A 57 5.57 1.69 5.54
N ILE A 58 6.74 2.31 5.59
CA ILE A 58 8.02 1.63 5.86
C ILE A 58 8.14 1.53 7.39
N VAL A 59 8.36 0.32 7.91
CA VAL A 59 8.46 0.06 9.35
C VAL A 59 9.86 -0.38 9.79
N ASP A 60 10.71 -0.78 8.84
CA ASP A 60 12.12 -1.11 9.07
C ASP A 60 12.91 -0.94 7.75
N GLY A 61 14.24 -0.87 7.85
CA GLY A 61 15.15 -0.79 6.69
C GLY A 61 15.44 0.62 6.16
N ASP A 62 14.81 1.65 6.73
CA ASP A 62 15.00 3.06 6.37
C ASP A 62 15.25 3.95 7.60
N ASN A 63 16.27 3.62 8.40
CA ASN A 63 16.57 4.36 9.62
C ASN A 63 17.01 5.82 9.38
N ASP A 64 17.57 6.08 8.20
CA ASP A 64 18.12 7.38 7.81
C ASP A 64 17.09 8.25 7.05
N GLY A 65 15.89 7.72 6.78
CA GLY A 65 14.83 8.45 6.08
C GLY A 65 15.15 8.74 4.61
N HIS A 66 15.81 7.81 3.95
CA HIS A 66 16.19 7.88 2.53
C HIS A 66 15.02 7.64 1.58
N PHE A 67 13.92 7.05 2.06
CA PHE A 67 12.81 6.65 1.20
C PHE A 67 11.54 7.45 1.46
N ARG A 68 10.75 7.62 0.40
CA ARG A 68 9.42 8.19 0.45
C ARG A 68 8.42 7.29 -0.28
N ILE A 69 7.26 7.09 0.33
CA ILE A 69 6.12 6.45 -0.33
C ILE A 69 5.22 7.55 -0.93
N THR A 70 5.01 7.50 -2.24
CA THR A 70 4.12 8.41 -2.97
C THR A 70 2.98 7.62 -3.63
N PRO A 71 1.70 7.88 -3.32
CA PRO A 71 0.59 7.22 -4.01
C PRO A 71 0.51 7.69 -5.48
N LEU A 72 0.36 6.77 -6.44
CA LEU A 72 0.27 7.11 -7.88
C LEU A 72 -1.12 7.59 -8.30
N GLY A 73 -2.14 7.35 -7.49
CA GLY A 73 -3.51 7.77 -7.80
C GLY A 73 -4.55 6.97 -7.03
N LYS A 74 -5.77 7.51 -6.95
CA LYS A 74 -6.92 6.77 -6.42
C LYS A 74 -7.31 5.67 -7.38
N GLN A 75 -7.88 4.59 -6.86
CA GLN A 75 -8.45 3.47 -7.63
C GLN A 75 -9.15 3.96 -8.90
N THR A 76 -8.63 3.54 -10.06
CA THR A 76 -9.36 3.64 -11.31
C THR A 76 -10.61 2.77 -11.20
N ALA A 77 -11.78 3.29 -11.58
CA ALA A 77 -13.02 2.53 -11.51
C ALA A 77 -12.88 1.18 -12.24
N GLY A 78 -13.06 0.08 -11.51
CA GLY A 78 -12.90 -1.29 -12.02
C GLY A 78 -11.53 -1.93 -11.79
N VAL A 79 -10.53 -1.20 -11.29
CA VAL A 79 -9.21 -1.75 -10.91
C VAL A 79 -9.13 -1.82 -9.39
N LYS A 80 -9.05 -3.04 -8.85
CA LYS A 80 -8.89 -3.27 -7.40
C LYS A 80 -7.44 -3.04 -6.98
N GLY A 81 -7.27 -2.32 -5.87
CA GLY A 81 -5.97 -2.05 -5.26
C GLY A 81 -5.41 -0.64 -5.52
N GLU A 82 -4.45 -0.25 -4.70
CA GLU A 82 -3.77 1.04 -4.73
C GLU A 82 -2.30 0.85 -5.09
N GLU A 83 -1.77 1.75 -5.91
CA GLU A 83 -0.37 1.73 -6.35
C GLU A 83 0.42 2.87 -5.72
N PHE A 84 1.65 2.56 -5.31
CA PHE A 84 2.57 3.47 -4.63
C PHE A 84 3.95 3.37 -5.24
N ASN A 85 4.63 4.51 -5.38
CA ASN A 85 6.04 4.57 -5.70
C ASN A 85 6.81 4.61 -4.38
N ILE A 86 7.86 3.80 -4.27
CA ILE A 86 8.93 4.01 -3.31
C ILE A 86 9.99 4.82 -4.03
N GLU A 87 10.26 6.03 -3.56
CA GLU A 87 11.21 6.98 -4.14
C GLU A 87 12.41 7.16 -3.23
N ILE A 88 13.59 7.31 -3.82
CA ILE A 88 14.85 7.59 -3.12
C ILE A 88 15.03 9.12 -3.06
N LEU A 89 15.34 9.64 -1.88
CA LEU A 89 15.72 11.03 -1.72
C LEU A 89 17.19 11.21 -2.15
N LYS A 90 17.45 12.15 -3.08
CA LYS A 90 18.77 12.41 -3.69
C LYS A 90 19.96 12.55 -2.73
N LEU A 91 19.74 12.83 -1.45
CA LEU A 91 20.78 12.86 -0.42
C LEU A 91 21.46 11.48 -0.23
N ALA A 92 20.80 10.38 -0.59
CA ALA A 92 21.34 9.02 -0.52
C ALA A 92 22.34 8.68 -1.65
N HIS A 93 22.53 9.56 -2.65
CA HIS A 93 23.37 9.30 -3.83
C HIS A 93 24.89 9.50 -3.60
N ASN A 94 25.34 9.69 -2.34
CA ASN A 94 26.76 9.84 -2.01
C ASN A 94 27.33 8.65 -1.22
N SER A 95 27.02 7.43 -1.64
CA SER A 95 27.74 6.24 -1.18
C SER A 95 27.93 5.30 -2.34
N SER A 96 29.18 5.17 -2.75
CA SER A 96 29.76 4.22 -3.69
C SER A 96 29.59 2.77 -3.24
N VAL A 97 28.34 2.31 -3.12
CA VAL A 97 28.01 0.91 -2.82
C VAL A 97 26.74 0.56 -3.58
N SER A 98 26.75 -0.59 -4.24
CA SER A 98 25.61 -1.33 -4.78
C SER A 98 24.56 -1.66 -3.70
N ASN A 99 23.88 -0.63 -3.16
CA ASN A 99 23.04 -0.74 -1.98
C ASN A 99 21.67 -1.34 -2.32
N ARG A 100 21.53 -2.65 -2.10
CA ARG A 100 20.24 -3.32 -1.99
C ARG A 100 19.68 -2.98 -0.61
N TYR A 101 18.63 -2.17 -0.54
CA TYR A 101 17.94 -1.87 0.70
C TYR A 101 16.88 -2.94 0.99
N ASN A 102 16.89 -3.47 2.21
CA ASN A 102 15.86 -4.39 2.69
C ASN A 102 14.83 -3.59 3.48
N LEU A 103 13.82 -3.07 2.78
CA LEU A 103 12.72 -2.36 3.41
C LEU A 103 11.67 -3.34 3.90
N THR A 104 11.14 -3.11 5.10
CA THR A 104 9.95 -3.81 5.58
C THR A 104 8.75 -2.88 5.45
N LEU A 105 7.73 -3.33 4.73
CA LEU A 105 6.52 -2.59 4.45
C LEU A 105 5.36 -3.08 5.31
N ARG A 106 4.49 -2.15 5.69
CA ARG A 106 3.23 -2.44 6.37
C ARG A 106 2.05 -1.80 5.65
N ALA A 107 1.08 -2.62 5.25
CA ALA A 107 -0.21 -2.18 4.74
C ALA A 107 -1.31 -2.39 5.79
N ILE A 108 -2.28 -1.46 5.85
CA ILE A 108 -3.44 -1.51 6.76
C ILE A 108 -4.69 -1.16 5.95
N ASP A 109 -5.80 -1.89 6.15
CA ASP A 109 -7.10 -1.61 5.55
C ASP A 109 -7.94 -0.60 6.38
N LYS A 110 -9.07 -0.13 5.83
CA LYS A 110 -10.04 0.72 6.55
C LYS A 110 -11.17 -0.09 7.21
N GLY A 111 -11.06 -1.41 7.24
CA GLY A 111 -12.08 -2.28 7.79
C GLY A 111 -12.25 -2.17 9.30
N LYS A 112 -13.34 -2.76 9.82
CA LYS A 112 -13.63 -2.79 11.27
C LYS A 112 -13.90 -4.23 11.73
N PRO A 113 -13.02 -4.83 12.55
CA PRO A 113 -11.70 -4.33 12.95
C PRO A 113 -10.74 -4.25 11.76
N ALA A 114 -9.72 -3.38 11.84
CA ALA A 114 -8.74 -3.21 10.77
C ALA A 114 -7.74 -4.38 10.73
N ARG A 115 -7.43 -4.87 9.53
CA ARG A 115 -6.40 -5.90 9.31
C ARG A 115 -5.17 -5.29 8.63
N ARG A 116 -4.05 -6.02 8.71
CA ARG A 116 -2.74 -5.54 8.29
C ARG A 116 -1.86 -6.67 7.77
N THR A 117 -0.89 -6.30 6.95
CA THR A 117 0.13 -7.21 6.41
C THR A 117 1.50 -6.57 6.50
N LEU A 118 2.51 -7.40 6.75
CA LEU A 118 3.93 -7.05 6.74
C LEU A 118 4.61 -7.81 5.60
N LEU A 119 5.46 -7.11 4.83
CA LEU A 119 6.30 -7.67 3.78
C LEU A 119 7.76 -7.24 3.98
#